data_AF-A0A2W7MBX1-F1
#
_entry.id   AF-A0A2W7MBX1-F1
#
_cell.length_a   1.000
_cell.length_b   1.000
_cell.length_c   1.000
_cell.angle_alpha   90.00
_cell.angle_beta   90.00
_cell.angle_gamma   90.00
#
_symmetry.space_group_name_H-M   'P 1'
#
loop_
_entity.id
_entity.type
_entity.pdbx_description
1 polymer ?
#
loop_
_entity_poly.entity_id
_entity_poly.type
_entity_poly.pdbx_seq_one_letter_code
_entity_poly.pdbx_strand_id
1 'polypeptide(L)' 'MITTTQDRNQKHCRECGCVISEQVESSLYECERCIGMYEE' A
#
# COMPACT_ATOMS: atom_id res chain seq x y z
N MET A 1 1.05 -14.99 -21.65
CA MET A 1 0.47 -14.62 -20.34
C MET A 1 1.37 -13.58 -19.72
N ILE A 2 0.77 -12.49 -19.24
CA ILE A 2 1.27 -11.47 -18.29
C ILE A 2 2.68 -10.90 -18.50
N THR A 3 2.78 -9.78 -19.23
CA THR A 3 3.95 -8.88 -19.10
C THR A 3 3.63 -7.80 -18.08
N THR A 4 4.27 -7.95 -16.94
CA THR A 4 4.44 -7.01 -15.83
C THR A 4 4.89 -5.64 -16.32
N THR A 5 3.96 -4.73 -16.60
CA THR A 5 4.28 -3.34 -16.96
C THR A 5 3.37 -2.36 -16.22
N GLN A 6 3.48 -2.30 -14.89
CA GLN A 6 3.11 -1.09 -14.13
C GLN A 6 3.76 -1.02 -12.74
N ASP A 7 5.01 -1.45 -12.59
CA ASP A 7 5.74 -1.36 -11.32
C ASP A 7 6.77 -0.23 -11.37
N ARG A 8 6.35 1.00 -11.12
CA ARG A 8 7.29 2.12 -10.92
C ARG A 8 6.99 3.01 -9.72
N ASN A 9 5.93 2.75 -8.97
CA ASN A 9 5.69 3.46 -7.71
C ASN A 9 4.66 2.73 -6.83
N GLN A 10 4.66 1.40 -6.83
CA GLN A 10 3.77 0.65 -5.93
C GLN A 10 4.29 0.83 -4.49
N LYS A 11 3.55 1.58 -3.67
CA LYS A 11 3.86 1.69 -2.25
C LYS A 11 3.52 0.36 -1.57
N HIS A 12 4.42 -0.14 -0.73
CA HIS A 12 4.16 -1.33 0.08
C HIS A 12 3.79 -0.92 1.49
N CYS A 13 2.84 -1.64 2.09
CA CYS A 13 2.47 -1.45 3.47
C CYS A 13 3.64 -1.85 4.39
N ARG A 14 4.05 -0.96 5.28
CA ARG A 14 5.11 -1.22 6.26
C ARG A 14 4.76 -2.29 7.30
N GLU A 15 3.47 -2.49 7.57
CA GLU A 15 2.99 -3.45 8.58
C GLU A 15 2.83 -4.86 7.99
N CYS A 16 2.10 -4.99 6.88
CA CYS A 16 1.73 -6.29 6.32
C CYS A 16 2.45 -6.63 5.00
N GLY A 17 3.21 -5.71 4.41
CA GLY A 17 3.96 -5.93 3.17
C GLY A 17 3.10 -5.99 1.90
N CYS A 18 1.78 -5.83 2.00
CA CYS A 18 0.90 -5.83 0.83
C CYS A 18 1.11 -4.59 -0.04
N VAL A 19 0.83 -4.72 -1.33
CA VAL A 19 0.82 -3.59 -2.27
C VAL A 19 -0.34 -2.67 -1.92
N ILE A 20 -0.03 -1.43 -1.56
CA ILE A 20 -1.01 -0.37 -1.36
C ILE A 20 -1.53 0.03 -2.74
N SER A 21 -2.75 -0.42 -3.05
CA SER A 21 -3.46 -0.09 -4.30
C SER A 21 -4.52 0.99 -4.11
N GLU A 22 -4.43 1.76 -3.02
CA GLU A 22 -5.39 2.79 -2.67
C GLU A 22 -5.32 3.96 -3.66
N GLN A 23 -6.49 4.45 -4.07
CA GLN A 23 -6.59 5.57 -5.02
C GLN A 23 -6.13 6.91 -4.42
N VAL A 24 -6.16 7.03 -3.09
CA VAL A 24 -5.62 8.16 -2.36
C VAL A 24 -4.19 7.84 -1.94
N GLU A 25 -3.27 8.74 -2.27
CA GLU A 25 -1.89 8.56 -1.85
C GLU A 25 -1.79 8.77 -0.33
N SER A 26 -1.63 7.68 0.42
CA SER A 26 -1.28 7.73 1.83
C SER A 26 0.21 8.05 1.99
N SER A 27 0.53 9.05 2.81
CA SER A 27 1.91 9.39 3.20
C SER A 27 2.45 8.43 4.27
N LEU A 28 1.58 7.65 4.91
CA LEU A 28 1.91 6.79 6.04
C LEU A 28 2.49 5.43 5.65
N TYR A 29 2.45 5.08 4.35
CA TYR A 29 2.86 3.75 3.85
C TYR A 29 2.16 2.61 4.61
N GLU A 30 0.91 2.83 4.99
CA GLU A 30 0.03 1.87 5.64
C GLU A 30 -1.16 1.64 4.72
N CYS A 31 -1.54 0.37 4.53
CA CYS A 31 -2.72 0.05 3.74
C CYS A 31 -4.01 0.34 4.51
N GLU A 32 -5.15 0.41 3.81
CA GLU A 32 -6.50 0.58 4.37
C GLU A 32 -6.84 -0.35 5.56
N ARG A 33 -6.15 -1.49 5.68
CA ARG A 33 -6.36 -2.47 6.76
C ARG A 33 -5.49 -2.22 7.99
N CYS A 34 -4.34 -1.58 7.79
CA CYS A 34 -3.36 -1.34 8.83
C CYS A 34 -3.41 0.11 9.34
N ILE A 35 -3.81 1.05 8.48
CA ILE A 35 -3.99 2.45 8.83
C ILE A 35 -4.96 2.59 10.00
N GLY A 36 -4.57 3.35 11.02
CA GLY A 36 -5.39 3.58 12.21
C GLY A 36 -5.52 2.39 13.17
N MET A 37 -4.78 1.29 12.97
CA MET A 37 -4.75 0.16 13.93
C MET A 37 -4.16 0.54 15.30
N TYR A 38 -3.43 1.66 15.38
CA TYR A 38 -2.77 2.14 16.60
C TYR A 38 -3.36 3.45 17.13
N GLU A 39 -4.48 3.93 16.60
CA GLU A 39 -5.19 5.07 17.21
C GLU A 39 -6.10 4.55 18.33
N GLU A 40 -5.70 4.83 19.58
CA GLU A 40 -6.44 4.56 20.83
C GLU A 40 -7.32 5.75 21.23
#